data_AF-A0A0F9BHV9-F1
#
_entry.id   AF-A0A0F9BHV9-F1
#
_cell.length_a   1.000
_cell.length_b   1.000
_cell.length_c   1.000
_cell.angle_alpha   90.00
_cell.angle_beta   90.00
_cell.angle_gamma   90.00
#
_symmetry.space_group_name_H-M   'P 1'
#
loop_
_entity.id
_entity.type
_entity.pdbx_description
1 polymer ?
#
loop_
_entity_poly.entity_id
_entity_poly.type
_entity_poly.pdbx_seq_one_letter_code
_entity_poly.pdbx_strand_id
1 'polypeptide(L)'
;MAASSKLLINEHPLQTLPTLAKAIGLDKAVILQQIQYWVSTSPHEIKGHQWIYNSYTEWALQFPWLTPEGVRYHIRGLEKAGLIVAGKFNKDTRDKTKWYRINYTKLNKVLKTTDGELKTPTAGDSKPRMQADKNYEP
;
A
#
# COMPACT_ATOMS: atom_id res chain seq x y z
N MET A 1 -31.54 -16.46 -22.32
CA MET A 1 -30.59 -16.65 -21.20
C MET A 1 -29.26 -16.05 -21.60
N ALA A 2 -28.79 -15.00 -20.90
CA ALA A 2 -27.52 -14.36 -21.25
C ALA A 2 -26.35 -15.22 -20.75
N ALA A 3 -25.42 -15.55 -21.64
CA ALA A 3 -24.21 -16.30 -21.32
C ALA A 3 -23.24 -15.40 -20.54
N SER A 4 -23.25 -15.51 -19.21
CA SER A 4 -22.22 -14.92 -18.35
C SER A 4 -20.94 -15.76 -18.49
N SER A 5 -19.99 -15.29 -19.29
CA SER A 5 -18.72 -15.98 -19.50
C SER A 5 -17.86 -15.89 -18.23
N LYS A 6 -17.32 -17.02 -17.75
CA LYS A 6 -16.34 -17.10 -16.63
C LYS A 6 -15.04 -16.29 -16.87
N LEU A 7 -14.88 -15.73 -18.08
CA LEU A 7 -13.78 -14.88 -18.52
C LEU A 7 -14.03 -13.39 -18.27
N LEU A 8 -15.23 -13.01 -17.85
CA LEU A 8 -15.53 -11.67 -17.35
C LEU A 8 -15.30 -11.66 -15.84
N ILE A 9 -14.75 -10.55 -15.35
CA ILE A 9 -14.40 -10.33 -13.94
C ILE A 9 -15.67 -10.53 -13.08
N ASN A 10 -15.82 -11.71 -12.48
CA ASN A 10 -16.98 -12.07 -11.65
C ASN A 10 -16.87 -11.55 -10.21
N GLU A 11 -15.70 -10.99 -9.86
CA GLU A 11 -15.36 -10.49 -8.52
C GLU A 11 -14.48 -9.25 -8.65
N HIS A 12 -14.64 -8.27 -7.75
CA HIS A 12 -13.85 -7.05 -7.82
C HIS A 12 -12.35 -7.36 -7.67
N PRO A 13 -11.49 -6.95 -8.63
CA PRO A 13 -10.08 -7.31 -8.59
C PRO A 13 -9.40 -6.56 -7.45
N LEU A 14 -8.61 -7.27 -6.66
CA LEU A 14 -7.76 -6.69 -5.64
C LEU A 14 -6.55 -6.04 -6.32
N GLN A 15 -6.58 -4.72 -6.44
CA GLN A 15 -5.52 -3.95 -7.06
C GLN A 15 -4.44 -3.59 -6.02
N THR A 16 -3.18 -3.56 -6.42
CA THR A 16 -2.08 -2.99 -5.62
C THR A 16 -0.98 -2.49 -6.54
N LEU A 17 -0.21 -1.51 -6.09
CA LEU A 17 0.96 -1.03 -6.83
C LEU A 17 2.12 -2.05 -6.72
N PRO A 18 2.77 -2.44 -7.84
CA PRO A 18 3.93 -3.32 -7.81
C PRO A 18 5.10 -2.75 -6.98
N THR A 19 5.29 -1.43 -7.00
CA THR A 19 6.31 -0.74 -6.20
C THR A 19 6.06 -0.92 -4.70
N LEU A 20 4.81 -0.79 -4.27
CA LEU A 20 4.41 -1.07 -2.89
C LEU A 20 4.62 -2.54 -2.53
N ALA A 21 4.21 -3.47 -3.40
CA ALA A 21 4.42 -4.89 -3.19
C ALA A 21 5.90 -5.25 -3.05
N LYS A 22 6.78 -4.63 -3.85
CA LYS A 22 8.24 -4.79 -3.73
C LYS A 22 8.76 -4.26 -2.39
N ALA A 23 8.22 -3.15 -1.89
CA ALA A 23 8.67 -2.51 -0.65
C ALA A 23 8.32 -3.31 0.62
N ILE A 24 7.09 -3.86 0.70
CA ILE A 24 6.55 -4.41 1.95
C ILE A 24 6.10 -5.88 1.86
N GLY A 25 6.10 -6.44 0.66
CA GLY A 25 5.57 -7.77 0.32
C GLY A 25 4.14 -7.70 -0.22
N LEU A 26 3.80 -8.62 -1.14
CA LEU A 26 2.52 -8.64 -1.86
C LEU A 26 1.31 -8.69 -0.91
N ASP A 27 1.26 -9.66 0.00
CA ASP A 27 0.12 -9.82 0.92
C ASP A 27 -0.10 -8.58 1.78
N LYS A 28 0.99 -7.98 2.29
CA LYS A 28 0.91 -6.76 3.09
C LYS A 28 0.45 -5.57 2.25
N ALA A 29 0.90 -5.47 1.01
CA ALA A 29 0.50 -4.41 0.09
C ALA A 29 -0.98 -4.50 -0.27
N VAL A 30 -1.47 -5.69 -0.60
CA VAL A 30 -2.89 -5.93 -0.90
C VAL A 30 -3.76 -5.65 0.34
N ILE A 31 -3.39 -6.14 1.52
CA ILE A 31 -4.10 -5.85 2.77
C ILE A 31 -4.12 -4.34 3.05
N LEU A 32 -2.99 -3.66 2.90
CA LEU A 32 -2.89 -2.22 3.12
C LEU A 32 -3.79 -1.44 2.15
N GLN A 33 -3.83 -1.83 0.88
CA GLN A 33 -4.69 -1.22 -0.12
C GLN A 33 -6.17 -1.44 0.22
N GLN A 34 -6.53 -2.63 0.70
CA GLN A 34 -7.90 -2.91 1.10
C GLN A 34 -8.30 -2.08 2.33
N ILE A 35 -7.41 -1.93 3.31
CA ILE A 35 -7.63 -1.00 4.44
C ILE A 35 -7.83 0.43 3.94
N GLN A 36 -7.06 0.90 2.95
CA GLN A 36 -7.23 2.23 2.36
C GLN A 36 -8.62 2.43 1.78
N TYR A 37 -9.10 1.45 1.01
CA TYR A 37 -10.43 1.51 0.42
C TYR A 37 -11.50 1.70 1.51
N TRP A 38 -11.49 0.85 2.54
CA TRP A 38 -12.46 0.93 3.62
C TRP A 38 -12.33 2.18 4.48
N VAL A 39 -11.11 2.66 4.74
CA VAL A 39 -10.90 3.92 5.47
C VAL A 39 -11.42 5.11 4.67
N SER A 40 -11.32 5.08 3.33
CA SER A 40 -11.83 6.16 2.46
C SER A 40 -13.35 6.20 2.35
N THR A 41 -14.02 5.06 2.57
CA THR A 41 -15.48 4.94 2.51
C THR A 41 -16.13 4.91 3.89
N SER A 42 -15.33 4.83 4.96
CA SER A 42 -15.82 4.77 6.33
C SER A 42 -16.45 6.11 6.76
N PRO A 43 -17.63 6.08 7.41
CA PRO A 43 -18.20 7.26 8.05
C PRO A 43 -17.61 7.52 9.46
N HIS A 44 -16.71 6.65 9.95
CA HIS A 44 -16.24 6.69 11.33
C HIS A 44 -15.02 7.58 11.50
N GLU A 45 -15.28 8.85 11.79
CA GLU A 45 -14.25 9.80 12.19
C GLU A 45 -14.06 9.83 13.71
N ILE A 46 -12.85 9.55 14.16
CA ILE A 46 -12.48 9.62 15.58
C ILE A 46 -11.20 10.43 15.69
N LYS A 47 -11.27 11.57 16.39
CA LYS A 47 -10.16 12.52 16.62
C LYS A 47 -9.52 13.03 15.31
N GLY A 48 -10.34 13.42 14.33
CA GLY A 48 -9.85 13.97 13.06
C GLY A 48 -9.26 12.92 12.11
N HIS A 49 -9.51 11.64 12.36
CA HIS A 49 -9.00 10.53 11.56
C HIS A 49 -10.13 9.57 11.23
N GLN A 50 -10.16 9.11 9.98
CA GLN A 50 -11.05 8.04 9.54
C GLN A 50 -10.50 6.69 9.99
N TRP A 51 -11.40 5.83 10.46
CA TRP A 51 -11.06 4.50 10.93
C TRP A 51 -12.00 3.44 10.35
N ILE A 52 -11.47 2.24 10.15
CA ILE A 52 -12.27 1.05 9.88
C ILE A 52 -12.12 0.07 11.04
N TYR A 53 -13.20 -0.58 11.43
CA TYR A 53 -13.15 -1.68 12.38
C TYR A 53 -13.42 -2.99 11.64
N ASN A 54 -12.63 -4.02 11.95
CA ASN A 54 -12.87 -5.35 11.39
C ASN A 54 -12.17 -6.41 12.24
N SER A 55 -12.74 -7.61 12.31
CA SER A 55 -12.08 -8.78 12.90
C SER A 55 -11.09 -9.43 11.92
N TYR A 56 -10.17 -10.25 12.43
CA TYR A 56 -9.25 -11.01 11.57
C TYR A 56 -9.97 -12.04 10.69
N THR A 57 -11.08 -12.58 11.18
CA THR A 57 -11.93 -13.53 10.44
C THR A 57 -12.65 -12.86 9.28
N GLU A 58 -13.20 -11.65 9.49
CA GLU A 58 -13.84 -10.89 8.42
C GLU A 58 -12.84 -10.38 7.38
N TRP A 59 -11.63 -9.99 7.81
CA TRP A 59 -10.55 -9.68 6.86
C TRP A 59 -10.18 -10.89 6.00
N ALA A 60 -10.10 -12.10 6.58
CA ALA A 60 -9.76 -13.31 5.84
C ALA A 60 -10.77 -13.63 4.72
N LEU A 61 -12.04 -13.26 4.89
CA LEU A 61 -13.05 -13.41 3.83
C LEU A 61 -12.72 -12.60 2.56
N GLN A 62 -11.92 -11.53 2.69
CA GLN A 62 -11.52 -10.70 1.55
C GLN A 62 -10.26 -11.23 0.84
N PHE A 63 -9.55 -12.19 1.43
CA PHE A 63 -8.29 -12.73 0.89
C PHE A 63 -8.38 -14.25 0.79
N PRO A 64 -8.89 -14.80 -0.33
CA PRO A 64 -9.12 -16.25 -0.48
C PRO A 64 -7.88 -17.13 -0.29
N TRP A 65 -6.68 -16.55 -0.39
CA TRP A 65 -5.40 -17.25 -0.22
C TRP A 65 -4.81 -17.14 1.21
N LEU A 66 -5.43 -16.40 2.13
CA LEU A 66 -4.94 -16.20 3.49
C LEU A 66 -5.88 -16.81 4.53
N THR A 67 -5.31 -17.44 5.55
CA THR A 67 -6.04 -17.82 6.77
C THR A 67 -6.19 -16.63 7.71
N PRO A 68 -7.12 -16.67 8.70
CA PRO A 68 -7.21 -15.63 9.74
C PRO A 68 -5.88 -15.38 10.46
N GLU A 69 -5.08 -16.42 10.69
CA GLU A 69 -3.73 -16.35 11.27
C GLU A 69 -2.75 -15.64 10.34
N GLY A 70 -2.81 -15.93 9.03
CA GLY A 70 -2.01 -15.26 8.00
C GLY A 70 -2.32 -13.76 7.94
N VAL A 71 -3.60 -13.41 7.86
CA VAL A 71 -4.06 -12.02 7.93
C VAL A 71 -3.55 -11.33 9.20
N ARG A 72 -3.70 -11.98 10.36
CA ARG A 72 -3.20 -11.44 11.64
C ARG A 72 -1.68 -11.22 11.60
N TYR A 73 -0.92 -12.13 11.01
CA TYR A 73 0.53 -12.01 10.86
C TYR A 73 0.89 -10.79 9.98
N HIS A 74 0.24 -10.63 8.82
CA HIS A 74 0.50 -9.52 7.91
C HIS A 74 0.08 -8.16 8.49
N ILE A 75 -1.10 -8.07 9.13
CA ILE A 75 -1.57 -6.86 9.81
C ILE A 75 -0.60 -6.47 10.93
N ARG A 76 -0.12 -7.41 11.74
CA ARG A 76 0.92 -7.14 12.75
C ARG A 76 2.22 -6.65 12.13
N GLY A 77 2.59 -7.17 10.96
CA GLY A 77 3.72 -6.67 10.18
C GLY A 77 3.56 -5.21 9.77
N LEU A 78 2.36 -4.83 9.32
CA LEU A 78 2.02 -3.44 8.97
C LEU A 78 2.00 -2.52 10.21
N GLU A 79 1.46 -2.99 11.34
CA GLU A 79 1.49 -2.28 12.63
C GLU A 79 2.93 -2.03 13.08
N LYS A 80 3.79 -3.06 13.02
CA LYS A 80 5.21 -2.97 13.41
C LYS A 80 6.01 -2.03 12.52
N ALA A 81 5.72 -2.01 11.21
CA ALA A 81 6.29 -1.02 10.29
C ALA A 81 5.77 0.40 10.57
N GLY A 82 4.65 0.52 11.29
CA GLY A 82 3.96 1.77 11.57
C GLY A 82 3.23 2.35 10.36
N LEU A 83 2.89 1.49 9.37
CA LEU A 83 2.12 1.86 8.18
C LEU A 83 0.63 1.96 8.49
N ILE A 84 0.17 1.16 9.46
CA ILE A 84 -1.17 1.26 10.03
C ILE A 84 -1.08 1.52 11.53
N VAL A 85 -2.08 2.21 12.06
CA VAL A 85 -2.25 2.45 13.49
C VAL A 85 -3.47 1.68 13.95
N ALA A 86 -3.29 0.83 14.95
CA ALA A 86 -4.38 0.13 15.61
C ALA A 86 -4.91 0.95 16.79
N GLY A 87 -6.23 1.01 16.91
CA GLY A 87 -6.97 1.64 18.00
C GLY A 87 -7.94 0.65 18.64
N LYS A 88 -8.25 0.88 19.92
CA LYS A 88 -9.31 0.17 20.63
C LYS A 88 -10.37 1.19 21.05
N PHE A 89 -11.50 1.18 20.35
CA PHE A 89 -12.64 2.06 20.64
C PHE A 89 -13.89 1.27 21.09
N ASN A 90 -13.75 -0.05 21.27
CA ASN A 90 -14.84 -0.89 21.74
C ASN A 90 -15.12 -0.65 23.22
N LYS A 91 -16.40 -0.49 23.56
CA LYS A 91 -16.88 -0.38 24.95
C LYS A 91 -16.81 -1.71 25.68
N ASP A 92 -17.03 -2.81 24.98
CA ASP A 92 -16.92 -4.17 25.52
C ASP A 92 -15.48 -4.71 25.40
N THR A 93 -14.96 -5.22 26.50
CA THR A 93 -13.66 -5.91 26.57
C THR A 93 -13.61 -7.25 25.84
N ARG A 94 -14.75 -7.92 25.63
CA ARG A 94 -14.84 -9.21 24.93
C ARG A 94 -14.83 -9.06 23.41
N ASP A 95 -15.17 -7.87 22.91
CA ASP A 95 -15.14 -7.56 21.50
C ASP A 95 -13.69 -7.39 21.03
N LYS A 96 -13.22 -8.37 20.25
CA LYS A 96 -11.86 -8.43 19.69
C LYS A 96 -11.69 -7.59 18.43
N THR A 97 -12.73 -6.87 18.00
CA THR A 97 -12.67 -5.99 16.83
C THR A 97 -11.63 -4.90 17.08
N LYS A 98 -10.73 -4.74 16.11
CA LYS A 98 -9.72 -3.70 16.15
C LYS A 98 -10.05 -2.64 15.15
N TRP A 99 -9.76 -1.41 15.52
CA TRP A 99 -9.89 -0.26 14.66
C TRP A 99 -8.54 0.02 14.00
N TYR A 100 -8.55 0.29 12.70
CA TYR A 100 -7.35 0.52 11.91
C TYR A 100 -7.50 1.83 11.15
N ARG A 101 -6.38 2.55 11.05
CA ARG A 101 -6.22 3.69 10.13
C ARG A 101 -4.84 3.64 9.49
N ILE A 102 -4.68 4.36 8.38
CA ILE A 102 -3.40 4.45 7.67
C ILE A 102 -2.57 5.61 8.22
N ASN A 103 -1.27 5.35 8.37
CA ASN A 103 -0.28 6.37 8.65
C ASN A 103 0.34 6.87 7.33
N TYR A 104 -0.34 7.83 6.71
CA TYR A 104 0.09 8.40 5.42
C TYR A 104 1.48 9.03 5.49
N THR A 105 1.88 9.59 6.63
CA THR A 105 3.22 10.17 6.81
C THR A 105 4.31 9.11 6.67
N LYS A 106 4.12 7.92 7.26
CA LYS A 106 5.08 6.81 7.10
C LYS A 106 4.98 6.17 5.72
N LEU A 107 3.77 5.99 5.19
CA LEU A 107 3.56 5.42 3.86
C LEU A 107 4.31 6.21 2.77
N ASN A 108 4.19 7.54 2.80
CA ASN A 108 4.88 8.41 1.84
C ASN A 108 6.41 8.34 1.96
N LYS A 109 6.95 8.06 3.16
CA LYS A 109 8.39 7.85 3.34
C LYS A 109 8.85 6.55 2.71
N VAL A 110 8.09 5.46 2.89
CA VAL A 110 8.41 4.17 2.27
C VAL A 110 8.45 4.28 0.76
N LEU A 111 7.45 4.92 0.15
CA LEU A 111 7.41 5.14 -1.30
C LEU A 111 8.61 5.94 -1.82
N LYS A 112 8.95 7.05 -1.16
CA LYS A 112 10.12 7.87 -1.52
C LYS A 112 11.45 7.12 -1.44
N THR A 113 11.61 6.23 -0.47
CA THR A 113 12.82 5.41 -0.35
C THR A 113 12.91 4.40 -1.48
N THR A 114 11.79 3.79 -1.90
CA THR A 114 11.76 2.86 -3.04
C THR A 114 11.91 3.53 -4.41
N ASP A 115 11.43 4.77 -4.56
CA ASP A 115 11.60 5.54 -5.80
C ASP A 115 13.03 6.08 -5.97
N GLY A 116 13.80 6.16 -4.87
CA GLY A 116 15.20 6.56 -4.86
C GLY A 116 16.17 5.58 -5.55
N GLU A 117 15.74 4.35 -5.83
CA GLU A 117 16.51 3.38 -6.63
C GLU A 117 16.22 3.45 -8.13
N LEU A 118 15.32 4.34 -8.58
CA LEU A 118 15.04 4.59 -10.00
C LEU A 118 15.20 6.08 -10.35
N LYS A 119 16.41 6.61 -10.10
CA LYS A 119 17.03 7.61 -10.99
C LYS A 119 18.50 7.27 -11.23
N THR A 120 18.74 6.72 -12.42
CA THR A 120 20.01 6.67 -13.16
C THR A 120 20.58 8.09 -13.39
N PRO A 121 21.89 8.22 -13.77
CA PRO A 121 22.64 9.46 -13.68
C PRO A 121 22.06 10.52 -14.61
N THR A 122 21.80 11.71 -14.09
CA THR A 122 21.51 12.88 -14.92
C THR A 122 22.71 13.81 -14.82
N ALA A 123 23.47 13.84 -15.91
CA ALA A 123 24.48 14.83 -16.20
C ALA A 123 23.93 16.25 -16.01
N GLY A 124 24.70 17.09 -15.33
CA GLY A 124 24.38 18.50 -15.21
C GLY A 124 25.11 19.21 -14.09
N ASP A 125 26.45 19.17 -14.09
CA ASP A 125 27.26 20.32 -13.68
C ASP A 125 28.70 20.13 -14.17
N SER A 126 28.95 20.58 -15.39
CA SER A 126 30.24 21.06 -15.92
C SER A 126 30.01 21.59 -17.34
N LYS A 127 29.69 22.88 -17.48
CA LYS A 127 30.07 23.65 -18.69
C LYS A 127 31.20 24.60 -18.28
N PRO A 128 32.08 25.08 -19.19
CA PRO A 128 32.32 24.65 -20.58
C PRO A 128 33.82 24.43 -20.86
N ARG A 129 34.16 23.77 -21.97
CA ARG A 129 35.39 24.13 -22.70
C ARG A 129 35.13 24.11 -24.19
N MET A 130 35.35 25.27 -24.80
CA MET A 130 35.35 25.47 -26.24
C MET A 130 36.39 24.56 -26.89
N GLN A 131 36.04 23.92 -28.00
CA GLN A 131 36.76 24.13 -29.27
C GLN A 131 35.87 23.68 -30.43
N ALA A 132 35.74 24.58 -31.40
CA ALA A 132 35.11 24.35 -32.67
C ALA A 132 36.15 23.74 -33.64
N ASP A 133 35.71 22.76 -34.42
CA ASP A 133 36.45 22.19 -35.54
C ASP A 133 36.80 23.28 -36.57
N LYS A 134 38.07 23.38 -36.97
CA LYS A 134 38.51 23.73 -38.34
C LYS A 134 39.93 23.19 -38.61
N ASN A 135 40.01 22.27 -39.57
CA ASN A 135 41.12 21.99 -40.51
C ASN A 135 41.87 20.65 -40.38
N TYR A 136 41.44 19.72 -41.25
CA TYR A 136 42.24 18.87 -42.15
C TYR A 136 42.47 19.71 -43.43
N GLU A 137 43.60 19.80 -44.15
CA GLU A 137 44.90 19.12 -44.32
C GLU A 137 45.83 20.06 -45.17
N PRO A 138 47.08 19.72 -45.55
CA PRO A 138 47.99 18.66 -45.07
C PRO A 138 49.27 19.19 -44.41
#